data_AF-A0A2V8NKW1-F1
#
_entry.id   AF-A0A2V8NKW1-F1
#
_cell.length_a   1.000
_cell.length_b   1.000
_cell.length_c   1.000
_cell.angle_alpha   90.00
_cell.angle_beta   90.00
_cell.angle_gamma   90.00
#
_symmetry.space_group_name_H-M   'P 1'
#
loop_
_entity.id
_entity.type
_entity.pdbx_description
1 polymer ?
#
loop_
_entity_poly.entity_id
_entity_poly.type
_entity_poly.pdbx_seq_one_letter_code
_entity_poly.pdbx_strand_id
1 'polypeptide(L)'
;MTIVLKRLSDRRVMQFWDGDHVLAERMSKDARDPQPKQNCCKRNGHLWDLAAVYGVGASWEQSMPVAVLFDGPVVDVKEKIIEALTLKE
;
A
#
# COMPACT_ATOMS: atom_id res chain seq x y z
N MET A 1 -0.62 25.90 -11.84
CA MET A 1 0.18 24.83 -12.47
C MET A 1 -0.22 23.51 -11.80
N THR A 2 -1.17 22.77 -12.39
CA THR A 2 -1.60 21.48 -11.85
C THR A 2 -0.56 20.44 -12.23
N ILE A 3 0.30 20.09 -11.28
CA ILE A 3 1.25 19.00 -11.45
C ILE A 3 0.42 17.72 -11.39
N VAL A 4 0.14 17.13 -12.55
CA VAL A 4 -0.50 15.81 -12.60
C VAL A 4 0.52 14.82 -12.04
N LEU A 5 0.16 14.14 -10.94
CA LEU A 5 1.00 13.10 -10.35
C LEU A 5 1.25 12.02 -11.42
N LYS A 6 2.52 11.83 -11.80
CA LYS A 6 2.94 10.81 -12.77
C LYS A 6 3.20 9.50 -12.03
N ARG A 7 2.91 8.37 -12.69
CA ARG A 7 3.30 7.04 -12.19
C ARG A 7 4.82 6.97 -11.96
N LEU A 8 5.22 6.36 -10.85
CA LEU A 8 6.61 6.03 -10.57
C LEU A 8 7.16 5.06 -11.62
N SER A 9 8.41 5.27 -12.06
CA SER A 9 9.08 4.45 -13.08
C SER A 9 9.92 3.30 -12.50
N ASP A 10 9.97 3.14 -11.18
CA ASP A 10 10.70 2.06 -10.52
C ASP A 10 10.02 0.71 -10.84
N ARG A 11 10.79 -0.25 -11.35
CA ARG A 11 10.28 -1.58 -11.77
C ARG A 11 9.81 -2.45 -10.60
N ARG A 12 10.20 -2.12 -9.37
CA ARG A 12 9.73 -2.80 -8.14
C ARG A 12 8.35 -2.31 -7.71
N VAL A 13 7.88 -1.19 -8.28
CA VAL A 13 6.63 -0.55 -7.87
C VAL A 13 5.53 -0.91 -8.87
N MET A 14 4.51 -1.61 -8.37
CA MET A 14 3.26 -1.81 -9.10
C MET A 14 2.23 -0.78 -8.63
N GLN A 15 1.70 0.01 -9.56
CA GLN A 15 0.67 1.02 -9.29
C GLN A 15 -0.61 0.63 -10.01
N PHE A 16 -1.68 0.45 -9.25
CA PHE A 16 -3.00 0.11 -9.79
C PHE A 16 -3.93 1.32 -9.66
N TRP A 17 -4.71 1.58 -10.71
CA TRP A 17 -5.86 2.46 -10.59
C TRP A 17 -7.07 1.61 -10.20
N ASP A 18 -7.57 1.79 -8.99
CA ASP A 18 -8.67 1.01 -8.44
C ASP A 18 -9.99 1.82 -8.49
N GLY A 19 -10.50 2.01 -9.72
CA GLY A 19 -11.65 2.88 -9.99
C GLY A 19 -12.94 2.44 -9.31
N ASP A 20 -13.15 1.12 -9.19
CA ASP A 20 -14.31 0.52 -8.51
C ASP A 20 -14.02 0.17 -7.04
N HIS A 21 -12.85 0.54 -6.55
CA HIS A 21 -12.41 0.37 -5.15
C HIS A 21 -12.42 -1.10 -4.66
N VAL A 22 -12.35 -2.07 -5.57
CA VAL A 22 -12.42 -3.50 -5.25
C VAL A 22 -11.18 -3.93 -4.47
N LEU A 23 -10.00 -3.47 -4.90
CA LEU A 23 -8.74 -3.79 -4.22
C LEU A 23 -8.67 -3.10 -2.86
N ALA A 24 -9.02 -1.82 -2.79
CA ALA A 24 -9.08 -1.02 -1.57
C ALA A 24 -10.06 -1.61 -0.54
N GLU A 25 -11.23 -2.07 -0.98
CA GLU A 25 -12.19 -2.73 -0.10
C GLU A 25 -11.63 -4.05 0.43
N ARG A 26 -11.04 -4.88 -0.45
CA ARG A 26 -10.46 -6.16 -0.04
C ARG A 26 -9.31 -5.98 0.95
N MET A 27 -8.39 -5.06 0.67
CA MET A 27 -7.28 -4.72 1.57
C MET A 27 -7.79 -4.21 2.92
N SER A 28 -8.84 -3.38 2.94
CA SER A 28 -9.43 -2.90 4.20
C SER A 28 -10.10 -4.02 5.00
N LYS A 29 -10.68 -5.03 4.35
CA LYS A 29 -11.29 -6.20 5.03
C LYS A 29 -10.23 -7.13 5.61
N ASP A 30 -9.11 -7.29 4.90
CA ASP A 30 -8.01 -8.16 5.32
C ASP A 30 -7.06 -7.49 6.34
N ALA A 31 -7.18 -6.18 6.59
CA ALA A 31 -6.39 -5.44 7.59
C ALA A 31 -6.76 -5.82 9.04
N ARG A 32 -6.21 -6.93 9.52
CA ARG A 32 -6.36 -7.49 10.86
C ARG A 32 -5.11 -8.28 11.25
N ASP A 33 -4.75 -8.29 12.53
CA ASP A 33 -3.56 -9.00 13.01
C ASP A 33 -3.51 -10.44 12.47
N PRO A 34 -2.36 -10.88 11.91
CA PRO A 34 -1.03 -10.24 11.91
C PRO A 34 -0.83 -9.16 10.83
N GLN A 35 -1.78 -8.96 9.93
CA GLN A 35 -1.70 -7.90 8.93
C GLN A 35 -1.90 -6.53 9.61
N PRO A 36 -0.95 -5.59 9.48
CA PRO A 36 -1.09 -4.28 10.07
C PRO A 36 -2.32 -3.53 9.56
N LYS A 37 -2.97 -2.80 10.47
CA LYS A 37 -3.96 -1.79 10.14
C LYS A 37 -3.25 -0.47 9.87
N GLN A 38 -3.71 0.21 8.83
CA GLN A 38 -3.26 1.56 8.53
C GLN A 38 -3.74 2.53 9.62
N ASN A 39 -2.93 3.54 9.93
CA ASN A 39 -3.30 4.56 10.90
C ASN A 39 -4.31 5.57 10.33
N CYS A 40 -4.47 5.59 9.01
CA CYS A 40 -5.07 6.70 8.28
C CYS A 40 -5.92 6.27 7.07
N CYS A 41 -6.12 7.25 6.18
CA CYS A 41 -6.22 7.05 4.74
C CYS A 41 -7.49 6.37 4.25
N LYS A 42 -8.57 6.51 5.01
CA LYS A 42 -9.91 6.25 4.50
C LYS A 42 -10.51 7.54 3.95
N ARG A 43 -10.91 7.53 2.69
CA ARG A 43 -11.69 8.59 2.05
C ARG A 43 -12.97 7.97 1.50
N ASN A 44 -14.13 8.50 1.92
CA ASN A 44 -15.44 7.94 1.57
C ASN A 44 -15.59 6.44 1.89
N GLY A 45 -14.95 5.97 2.96
CA GLY A 45 -14.99 4.56 3.37
C GLY A 45 -13.96 3.65 2.68
N HIS A 46 -13.24 4.13 1.66
CA HIS A 46 -12.26 3.35 0.91
C HIS A 46 -10.83 3.76 1.25
N LEU A 47 -9.89 2.81 1.17
CA LEU A 47 -8.46 3.11 1.27
C LEU A 47 -8.05 4.00 0.10
N TRP A 48 -7.43 5.14 0.40
CA TRP A 48 -6.99 6.12 -0.57
C TRP A 48 -5.55 6.54 -0.27
N ASP A 49 -4.72 6.63 -1.30
CA ASP A 49 -3.31 7.05 -1.18
C ASP A 49 -2.52 6.22 -0.15
N LEU A 50 -2.77 4.91 -0.14
CA LEU A 50 -2.12 3.95 0.76
C LEU A 50 -0.87 3.35 0.12
N ALA A 51 0.20 3.22 0.89
CA ALA A 51 1.36 2.40 0.55
C ALA A 51 1.29 1.04 1.28
N ALA A 52 1.46 -0.03 0.52
CA ALA A 52 1.67 -1.38 1.05
C ALA A 52 3.00 -1.92 0.53
N VAL A 53 3.92 -2.30 1.43
CA VAL A 53 5.22 -2.90 1.10
C VAL A 53 5.24 -4.32 1.63
N TYR A 54 5.64 -5.27 0.79
CA TYR A 54 5.68 -6.69 1.11
C TYR A 54 7.10 -7.24 0.99
N GLY A 55 7.40 -8.29 1.75
CA GLY A 55 8.66 -9.02 1.66
C GLY A 55 8.88 -9.68 0.30
N VAL A 56 10.11 -10.11 0.03
CA VAL A 56 10.45 -10.75 -1.24
C VAL A 56 9.75 -12.10 -1.34
N GLY A 57 9.12 -12.37 -2.49
CA GLY A 57 8.40 -13.63 -2.72
C GLY A 57 6.99 -13.68 -2.09
N ALA A 58 6.53 -12.61 -1.45
CA ALA A 58 5.16 -12.53 -0.93
C ALA A 58 4.12 -12.69 -2.06
N SER A 59 3.21 -13.65 -1.91
CA SER A 59 2.13 -13.93 -2.84
C SER A 59 0.78 -13.61 -2.22
N TRP A 60 -0.13 -13.10 -3.04
CA TRP A 60 -1.54 -13.01 -2.69
C TRP A 60 -2.21 -14.33 -3.07
N GLU A 61 -2.69 -15.07 -2.07
CA GLU A 61 -3.47 -16.29 -2.29
C GLU A 61 -4.93 -16.04 -1.89
N GLN A 62 -5.36 -16.57 -0.74
CA GLN A 62 -6.71 -16.39 -0.23
C GLN A 62 -6.89 -15.04 0.49
N SER A 63 -5.80 -14.44 0.97
CA SER A 63 -5.76 -13.14 1.65
C SER A 63 -4.48 -12.39 1.30
N MET A 64 -4.46 -11.09 1.61
CA MET A 64 -3.25 -10.29 1.52
C MET A 64 -2.12 -10.88 2.40
N PRO A 65 -0.87 -10.98 1.89
CA PRO A 65 0.27 -11.38 2.69
C PRO A 65 0.60 -10.31 3.72
N VAL A 66 1.29 -10.69 4.80
CA VAL A 66 1.67 -9.75 5.86
C VAL A 66 2.58 -8.66 5.29
N ALA A 67 2.10 -7.43 5.30
CA ALA A 67 2.85 -6.28 4.83
C ALA A 67 3.88 -5.83 5.89
N VAL A 68 5.08 -5.48 5.43
CA VAL A 68 6.11 -4.83 6.23
C VAL A 68 5.71 -3.38 6.55
N LEU A 69 5.06 -2.72 5.59
CA LEU A 69 4.44 -1.41 5.75
C LEU A 69 3.03 -1.44 5.17
N PHE A 70 2.08 -0.88 5.90
CA PHE A 70 0.70 -0.70 5.44
C PHE A 70 0.15 0.60 6.00
N ASP A 71 0.47 1.73 5.36
CA ASP A 71 0.11 3.05 5.87
C ASP A 71 0.13 4.12 4.77
N GLY A 72 -0.26 5.35 5.10
CA GLY A 72 -0.22 6.48 4.18
C GLY A 72 -0.41 7.83 4.88
N PRO A 73 -0.80 8.89 4.15
CA PRO A 73 -0.75 9.02 2.69
C PRO A 73 0.67 8.76 2.16
N VAL A 74 0.85 8.33 0.90
CA VAL A 74 2.19 7.96 0.36
C VAL A 74 3.24 9.04 0.61
N VAL A 75 2.86 10.31 0.49
CA VAL A 75 3.75 11.46 0.70
C VAL A 75 4.24 11.61 2.14
N ASP A 76 3.45 11.16 3.12
CA ASP A 76 3.73 11.28 4.55
C ASP A 76 4.51 10.08 5.08
N VAL A 77 4.48 8.95 4.37
CA VAL A 77 5.16 7.70 4.77
C VAL A 77 6.36 7.36 3.88
N LYS A 78 6.82 8.30 3.04
CA LYS A 78 7.90 8.07 2.06
C LYS A 78 9.19 7.55 2.71
N GLU A 79 9.61 8.07 3.87
CA GLU A 79 10.80 7.60 4.57
C GLU A 79 10.63 6.15 5.06
N LYS A 80 9.45 5.80 5.58
CA LYS A 80 9.12 4.43 6.00
C LYS A 80 9.09 3.46 4.83
N ILE A 81 8.63 3.92 3.65
CA ILE A 81 8.68 3.11 2.42
C ILE A 81 10.14 2.81 2.07
N ILE A 82 11.02 3.83 2.08
CA ILE A 82 12.44 3.64 1.79
C ILE A 82 13.07 2.66 2.77
N GLU A 83 12.81 2.83 4.07
CA GLU A 83 13.28 1.93 5.11
C GLU A 83 12.83 0.48 4.83
N ALA A 84 11.52 0.27 4.64
CA ALA A 84 10.94 -1.04 4.37
C ALA A 84 11.51 -1.71 3.10
N LEU A 85 11.88 -0.93 2.08
CA LEU A 85 12.51 -1.44 0.86
C LEU A 85 14.01 -1.76 1.01
N THR A 86 14.64 -1.29 2.09
CA THR A 86 16.07 -1.50 2.37
C THR A 86 16.33 -2.54 3.45
N LEU A 87 15.28 -2.98 4.16
CA LEU A 87 15.35 -4.11 5.08
C LEU A 87 15.83 -5.33 4.31
N LYS A 88 17.01 -5.83 4.69
CA LYS A 88 17.49 -7.14 4.27
C LYS A 88 16.88 -8.16 5.22
N GLU A 89 16.20 -9.15 4.65
CA GLU A 89 15.75 -10.35 5.38
C GLU A 89 16.93 -11.09 6.02
#